data_AF-A0A045INV6-F1
#
_entry.id   AF-A0A045INV6-F1
#
_cell.length_a   1.000
_cell.length_b   1.000
_cell.length_c   1.000
_cell.angle_alpha   90.00
_cell.angle_beta   90.00
_cell.angle_gamma   90.00
#
_symmetry.space_group_name_H-M   'P 1'
#
loop_
_entity.id
_entity.type
_entity.pdbx_description
1 polymer ?
#
loop_
_entity_poly.entity_id
_entity_poly.type
_entity_poly.pdbx_seq_one_letter_code
_entity_poly.pdbx_strand_id
1 'polypeptide(L)'
;MAFSVQMPALGESVTEGTVTRWLKQEGDTVELDEPLVEVSTDKVDTEIPSPAAGVLTKIIAQEDDTVEVGGELAVIGDAKDAGEAAAPAPEKVPAAQPESKPAPEPPPVQPTSGAPAGGDAKPVLMPELGESVTEGTVIRWLKKIGDSVQVDEPLVEVSTDKVDTEIPSPVAGVLVSISADEDATVPVGGELARIGVAADIGAAPAPKPAPKPVPEPAPTPKAEPAPSPPAAQPAGAAEGAPYVTPLVRKLASENNIDLAGVTGTGVGGRIRKQDVLAAAEQKKRAKAPAPAAQAAAAPAPKAPPAPAPALAHLRGTTQKASRIRQITANKTRESLQATAQLTQTHEVDMTKIVGLRARAKAAFAEREGVNLTFLPFFAKAVIDALKIHPNINASYNEDTKEITYYDAEHLGFAVDTEQGLLSPVIHDAGDLSLAGLARAIADIAARARSGNLKPDELSGGTFTITNIGSQGALFDTPILVPPQAAMLGTGAIVKRPRVVVDASGNESIGVRSVCYLPLTYDHRLIDGADAGRFLTTIKHRLEEGAFEADLGL
;
A
#
# COMPACT_ATOMS: atom_id res chain seq x y z
N MET A 1 -52.38 -10.13 34.85
CA MET A 1 -52.53 -8.70 34.49
C MET A 1 -51.35 -8.34 33.60
N ALA A 2 -51.60 -7.68 32.47
CA ALA A 2 -50.54 -7.29 31.55
C ALA A 2 -50.06 -5.86 31.87
N PHE A 3 -48.76 -5.68 32.08
CA PHE A 3 -48.09 -4.39 32.25
C PHE A 3 -47.38 -4.01 30.96
N SER A 4 -47.68 -2.81 30.44
CA SER A 4 -46.99 -2.25 29.28
C SER A 4 -45.70 -1.55 29.75
N VAL A 5 -44.57 -1.96 29.18
CA VAL A 5 -43.27 -1.31 29.38
C VAL A 5 -43.17 -0.18 28.37
N GLN A 6 -43.09 1.06 28.86
CA GLN A 6 -43.01 2.25 28.03
C GLN A 6 -41.61 2.86 28.08
N MET A 7 -41.22 3.53 27.00
CA MET A 7 -40.00 4.33 26.95
C MET A 7 -40.06 5.44 28.01
N PRO A 8 -39.20 5.41 29.06
CA PRO A 8 -39.18 6.45 30.08
C PRO A 8 -38.56 7.74 29.54
N ALA A 9 -38.77 8.86 30.24
CA ALA A 9 -38.07 10.10 29.91
C ALA A 9 -36.59 9.98 30.33
N LEU A 10 -35.68 9.90 29.35
CA LEU A 10 -34.24 9.72 29.55
C LEU A 10 -33.46 11.04 29.72
N GLY A 11 -34.16 12.16 29.90
CA GLY A 11 -33.61 13.48 30.15
C GLY A 11 -34.55 14.62 29.71
N GLU A 12 -34.37 15.83 30.23
CA GLU A 12 -35.26 16.98 29.92
C GLU A 12 -35.27 17.38 28.43
N SER A 13 -34.28 16.93 27.64
CA SER A 13 -34.14 17.25 26.21
C SER A 13 -34.21 16.03 25.26
N VAL A 14 -34.53 14.83 25.75
CA VAL A 14 -34.57 13.60 24.93
C VAL A 14 -36.02 13.29 24.56
N THR A 15 -36.32 13.24 23.25
CA THR A 15 -37.69 13.02 22.73
C THR A 15 -37.93 11.61 22.20
N GLU A 16 -36.88 10.88 21.85
CA GLU A 16 -36.91 9.52 21.30
C GLU A 16 -35.63 8.76 21.65
N GLY A 17 -35.65 7.43 21.57
CA GLY A 17 -34.50 6.56 21.75
C GLY A 17 -34.56 5.33 20.83
N THR A 18 -33.39 4.85 20.40
CA THR A 18 -33.27 3.68 19.51
C THR A 18 -32.92 2.44 20.32
N VAL A 19 -33.68 1.35 20.15
CA VAL A 19 -33.41 0.07 20.80
C VAL A 19 -32.15 -0.53 20.20
N THR A 20 -31.10 -0.68 21.01
CA THR A 20 -29.83 -1.26 20.56
C THR A 20 -29.77 -2.77 20.77
N ARG A 21 -30.28 -3.24 21.91
CA ARG A 21 -30.22 -4.66 22.25
C ARG A 21 -31.24 -5.05 23.31
N TRP A 22 -31.89 -6.19 23.11
CA TRP A 22 -32.69 -6.82 24.15
C TRP A 22 -31.84 -7.71 25.06
N LEU A 23 -31.98 -7.52 26.38
CA LEU A 23 -31.32 -8.34 27.41
C LEU A 23 -32.17 -9.56 27.81
N LYS A 24 -33.47 -9.54 27.46
CA LYS A 24 -34.46 -10.59 27.74
C LYS A 24 -35.27 -10.91 26.50
N GLN A 25 -35.67 -12.17 26.33
CA GLN A 25 -36.46 -12.67 25.21
C GLN A 25 -37.92 -12.89 25.60
N GLU A 26 -38.82 -12.94 24.62
CA GLU A 26 -40.21 -13.33 24.85
C GLU A 26 -40.27 -14.72 25.50
N GLY A 27 -40.95 -14.81 26.64
CA GLY A 27 -41.02 -16.00 27.48
C GLY A 27 -40.10 -15.98 28.70
N ASP A 28 -39.16 -15.04 28.79
CA ASP A 28 -38.26 -14.93 29.96
C ASP A 28 -38.99 -14.35 31.18
N THR A 29 -38.65 -14.89 32.36
CA THR A 29 -39.10 -14.33 33.64
C THR A 29 -38.19 -13.16 34.04
N VAL A 30 -38.80 -12.07 34.47
CA VAL A 30 -38.15 -10.82 34.84
C VAL A 30 -38.61 -10.36 36.22
N GLU A 31 -37.69 -9.88 37.05
CA GLU A 31 -38.00 -9.29 38.35
C GLU A 31 -38.24 -7.77 38.24
N LEU A 32 -38.84 -7.17 39.27
CA LEU A 32 -39.00 -5.72 39.36
C LEU A 32 -37.61 -5.05 39.40
N ASP A 33 -37.44 -3.97 38.63
CA ASP A 33 -36.20 -3.21 38.49
C ASP A 33 -35.04 -3.97 37.79
N GLU A 34 -35.28 -5.14 37.20
CA GLU A 34 -34.28 -5.88 36.42
C GLU A 34 -34.08 -5.28 35.00
N PRO A 35 -32.86 -5.13 34.48
CA PRO A 35 -32.61 -4.60 33.12
C PRO A 35 -33.26 -5.45 32.02
N LEU A 36 -34.05 -4.81 31.14
CA LEU A 36 -34.78 -5.47 30.05
C LEU A 36 -34.19 -5.21 28.66
N VAL A 37 -33.85 -3.96 28.39
CA VAL A 37 -33.48 -3.47 27.06
C VAL A 37 -32.51 -2.30 27.16
N GLU A 38 -31.51 -2.30 26.29
CA GLU A 38 -30.56 -1.19 26.12
C GLU A 38 -31.06 -0.24 25.04
N VAL A 39 -31.19 1.03 25.39
CA VAL A 39 -31.64 2.08 24.47
C VAL A 39 -30.54 3.13 24.34
N SER A 40 -30.20 3.46 23.10
CA SER A 40 -29.28 4.54 22.77
C SER A 40 -30.04 5.81 22.48
N THR A 41 -29.55 6.92 23.02
CA THR A 41 -30.03 8.27 22.74
C THR A 41 -28.89 9.10 22.17
N ASP A 42 -29.19 10.31 21.70
CA ASP A 42 -28.19 11.24 21.17
C ASP A 42 -27.16 11.73 22.22
N LYS A 43 -27.30 11.34 23.49
CA LYS A 43 -26.42 11.73 24.59
C LYS A 43 -25.78 10.56 25.34
N VAL A 44 -26.51 9.47 25.57
CA VAL A 44 -26.05 8.33 26.39
C VAL A 44 -26.81 7.05 26.03
N ASP A 45 -26.15 5.92 26.21
CA ASP A 45 -26.80 4.60 26.26
C ASP A 45 -27.34 4.36 27.67
N THR A 46 -28.60 3.92 27.78
CA THR A 46 -29.25 3.66 29.07
C THR A 46 -30.02 2.34 29.04
N GLU A 47 -29.87 1.56 30.10
CA GLU A 47 -30.65 0.34 30.34
C GLU A 47 -32.02 0.71 30.93
N ILE A 48 -33.09 0.21 30.31
CA ILE A 48 -34.45 0.37 30.82
C ILE A 48 -34.78 -0.82 31.73
N PRO A 49 -35.03 -0.59 33.03
CA PRO A 49 -35.40 -1.64 33.97
C PRO A 49 -36.88 -2.01 33.87
N SER A 50 -37.22 -3.20 34.34
CA SER A 50 -38.58 -3.72 34.33
C SER A 50 -39.48 -3.00 35.34
N PRO A 51 -40.64 -2.45 34.93
CA PRO A 51 -41.57 -1.78 35.84
C PRO A 51 -42.39 -2.75 36.71
N ALA A 52 -42.35 -4.07 36.43
CA ALA A 52 -43.06 -5.09 37.19
C ALA A 52 -42.39 -6.47 37.07
N ALA A 53 -42.52 -7.31 38.10
CA ALA A 53 -42.11 -8.71 38.01
C ALA A 53 -43.14 -9.53 37.20
N GLY A 54 -42.70 -10.38 36.28
CA GLY A 54 -43.57 -11.19 35.43
C GLY A 54 -42.83 -11.93 34.32
N VAL A 55 -43.57 -12.35 33.28
CA VAL A 55 -43.01 -12.98 32.07
C VAL A 55 -43.15 -12.00 30.91
N LEU A 56 -42.07 -11.79 30.15
CA LEU A 56 -42.10 -10.96 28.94
C LEU A 56 -42.96 -11.68 27.88
N THR A 57 -44.19 -11.21 27.64
CA THR A 57 -45.12 -11.92 26.74
C THR A 57 -45.00 -11.51 25.29
N LYS A 58 -44.59 -10.26 25.03
CA LYS A 58 -44.47 -9.73 23.68
C LYS A 58 -43.54 -8.53 23.60
N ILE A 59 -42.62 -8.52 22.65
CA ILE A 59 -41.78 -7.38 22.27
C ILE A 59 -42.47 -6.63 21.13
N ILE A 60 -42.68 -5.32 21.31
CA ILE A 60 -43.36 -4.45 20.34
C ILE A 60 -42.35 -3.70 19.48
N ALA A 61 -41.25 -3.22 20.07
CA ALA A 61 -40.14 -2.56 19.38
C ALA A 61 -38.96 -3.52 19.17
N GLN A 62 -38.56 -3.74 17.92
CA GLN A 62 -37.43 -4.61 17.58
C GLN A 62 -36.10 -3.88 17.78
N GLU A 63 -35.00 -4.63 17.74
CA GLU A 63 -33.66 -4.03 17.66
C GLU A 63 -33.56 -3.13 16.41
N ASP A 64 -32.89 -2.00 16.55
CA ASP A 64 -32.80 -0.88 15.59
C ASP A 64 -34.08 -0.02 15.42
N ASP A 65 -35.19 -0.33 16.11
CA ASP A 65 -36.39 0.53 16.08
C ASP A 65 -36.22 1.79 16.95
N THR A 66 -36.67 2.93 16.43
CA THR A 66 -36.70 4.22 17.15
C THR A 66 -38.08 4.46 17.75
N VAL A 67 -38.13 4.72 19.06
CA VAL A 67 -39.37 4.84 19.84
C VAL A 67 -39.39 6.18 20.59
N GLU A 68 -40.48 6.92 20.45
CA GLU A 68 -40.70 8.19 21.18
C GLU A 68 -40.90 7.94 22.69
N VAL A 69 -40.57 8.93 23.52
CA VAL A 69 -40.83 8.88 24.97
C VAL A 69 -42.32 8.63 25.24
N GLY A 70 -42.63 7.61 26.04
CA GLY A 70 -43.99 7.12 26.30
C GLY A 70 -44.51 6.07 25.30
N GLY A 71 -43.76 5.76 24.25
CA GLY A 71 -44.05 4.66 23.32
C GLY A 71 -43.89 3.28 23.96
N GLU A 72 -44.67 2.31 23.49
CA GLU A 72 -44.66 0.95 24.05
C GLU A 72 -43.48 0.12 23.51
N LEU A 73 -42.70 -0.45 24.43
CA LEU A 73 -41.54 -1.30 24.12
C LEU A 73 -41.89 -2.79 24.16
N ALA A 74 -42.58 -3.23 25.22
CA ALA A 74 -42.97 -4.62 25.41
C ALA A 74 -44.13 -4.77 26.41
N VAL A 75 -44.67 -5.99 26.51
CA VAL A 75 -45.72 -6.35 27.47
C VAL A 75 -45.22 -7.44 28.40
N ILE A 76 -45.46 -7.27 29.70
CA ILE A 76 -45.15 -8.25 30.75
C ILE A 76 -46.47 -8.79 31.31
N GLY A 77 -46.65 -10.10 31.30
CA GLY A 77 -47.84 -10.78 31.82
C GLY A 77 -47.52 -11.74 32.98
N ASP A 78 -48.57 -12.20 33.67
CA ASP A 78 -48.42 -13.27 34.66
C ASP A 78 -48.19 -14.61 33.97
N ALA A 79 -47.44 -15.51 34.60
CA ALA A 79 -47.11 -16.86 34.11
C ALA A 79 -48.33 -17.79 33.83
N LYS A 80 -49.56 -17.28 33.93
CA LYS A 80 -50.81 -17.97 33.58
C LYS A 80 -51.47 -17.49 32.27
N ASP A 81 -50.94 -16.47 31.60
CA ASP A 81 -51.43 -15.98 30.30
C ASP A 81 -50.65 -16.52 29.09
N ALA A 82 -49.65 -17.39 29.31
CA ALA A 82 -49.01 -18.15 28.24
C ALA A 82 -49.87 -19.35 27.82
N GLY A 83 -51.04 -19.08 27.24
CA GLY A 83 -51.89 -20.13 26.70
C GLY A 83 -53.32 -19.73 26.40
N GLU A 84 -53.55 -19.00 25.31
CA GLU A 84 -54.82 -19.14 24.60
C GLU A 84 -54.62 -19.01 23.08
N ALA A 85 -54.58 -20.18 22.43
CA ALA A 85 -54.74 -20.31 21.00
C ALA A 85 -56.24 -20.28 20.66
N ALA A 86 -56.66 -19.42 19.74
CA ALA A 86 -57.96 -19.49 19.08
C ALA A 86 -57.82 -19.28 17.56
N ALA A 87 -58.39 -20.23 16.82
CA ALA A 87 -58.28 -20.47 15.37
C ALA A 87 -59.39 -19.73 14.56
N PRO A 88 -59.59 -19.91 13.23
CA PRO A 88 -59.57 -18.82 12.24
C PRO A 88 -60.88 -18.58 11.41
N ALA A 89 -60.79 -17.59 10.49
CA ALA A 89 -61.49 -17.38 9.18
C ALA A 89 -62.60 -16.27 9.08
N PRO A 90 -62.92 -15.66 7.89
CA PRO A 90 -62.36 -15.82 6.53
C PRO A 90 -62.07 -14.53 5.68
N GLU A 91 -61.20 -14.74 4.66
CA GLU A 91 -61.05 -14.16 3.29
C GLU A 91 -61.60 -12.79 2.84
N LYS A 92 -60.73 -12.06 2.10
CA LYS A 92 -60.94 -11.66 0.69
C LYS A 92 -59.61 -11.67 -0.10
N VAL A 93 -59.56 -12.46 -1.18
CA VAL A 93 -58.59 -12.42 -2.31
C VAL A 93 -59.40 -12.07 -3.59
N PRO A 94 -58.83 -11.62 -4.74
CA PRO A 94 -57.99 -12.49 -5.61
C PRO A 94 -56.88 -11.85 -6.50
N ALA A 95 -55.84 -12.67 -6.74
CA ALA A 95 -55.05 -12.92 -7.97
C ALA A 95 -54.11 -11.81 -8.55
N ALA A 96 -52.89 -12.09 -9.06
CA ALA A 96 -52.39 -13.30 -9.74
C ALA A 96 -50.85 -13.53 -9.60
N GLN A 97 -50.44 -14.79 -9.82
CA GLN A 97 -49.12 -15.44 -9.71
C GLN A 97 -48.46 -15.64 -11.13
N PRO A 98 -47.17 -16.06 -11.29
CA PRO A 98 -46.76 -17.47 -11.06
C PRO A 98 -45.34 -17.74 -10.49
N GLU A 99 -45.17 -18.97 -9.99
CA GLU A 99 -44.02 -19.68 -9.35
C GLU A 99 -42.80 -19.94 -10.30
N SER A 100 -41.57 -20.33 -9.92
CA SER A 100 -41.02 -21.38 -9.01
C SER A 100 -39.47 -21.21 -8.92
N LYS A 101 -38.66 -21.61 -7.91
CA LYS A 101 -38.33 -22.94 -7.33
C LYS A 101 -37.30 -22.77 -6.15
N PRO A 102 -37.15 -23.70 -5.17
CA PRO A 102 -36.45 -23.47 -3.89
C PRO A 102 -35.01 -24.03 -3.80
N ALA A 103 -34.24 -23.54 -2.82
CA ALA A 103 -32.90 -24.01 -2.41
C ALA A 103 -32.83 -24.27 -0.88
N PRO A 104 -31.92 -25.14 -0.40
CA PRO A 104 -32.17 -26.08 0.70
C PRO A 104 -31.69 -25.66 2.10
N GLU A 105 -32.24 -26.36 3.10
CA GLU A 105 -32.00 -26.34 4.54
C GLU A 105 -30.60 -26.88 4.95
N PRO A 106 -29.95 -26.35 6.01
CA PRO A 106 -28.68 -26.87 6.53
C PRO A 106 -28.87 -28.07 7.49
N PRO A 107 -27.91 -29.02 7.55
CA PRO A 107 -27.98 -30.22 8.39
C PRO A 107 -27.60 -29.98 9.87
N PRO A 108 -27.95 -30.91 10.78
CA PRO A 108 -27.90 -30.72 12.23
C PRO A 108 -26.50 -30.96 12.85
N VAL A 109 -26.26 -30.24 13.94
CA VAL A 109 -25.08 -30.31 14.81
C VAL A 109 -24.99 -31.65 15.55
N GLN A 110 -23.80 -32.26 15.55
CA GLN A 110 -23.41 -33.40 16.40
C GLN A 110 -22.47 -32.93 17.53
N PRO A 111 -22.49 -33.62 18.70
CA PRO A 111 -21.85 -33.17 19.93
C PRO A 111 -20.34 -33.39 19.89
N THR A 112 -19.57 -32.38 20.31
CA THR A 112 -18.12 -32.53 20.51
C THR A 112 -17.83 -33.06 21.91
N SER A 113 -17.27 -34.27 21.92
CA SER A 113 -16.60 -34.91 23.04
C SER A 113 -15.22 -34.31 23.28
N GLY A 114 -14.81 -34.22 24.55
CA GLY A 114 -13.41 -34.38 24.95
C GLY A 114 -12.80 -33.21 25.71
N ALA A 115 -12.94 -33.23 27.03
CA ALA A 115 -12.00 -32.54 27.92
C ALA A 115 -10.65 -33.29 27.91
N PRO A 116 -9.49 -32.61 27.85
CA PRO A 116 -8.23 -33.17 28.30
C PRO A 116 -7.98 -32.84 29.77
N ALA A 117 -7.42 -33.83 30.47
CA ALA A 117 -6.93 -33.74 31.83
C ALA A 117 -5.80 -32.72 31.97
N GLY A 118 -5.71 -32.09 33.15
CA GLY A 118 -4.69 -31.11 33.49
C GLY A 118 -3.28 -31.69 33.53
N GLY A 119 -2.37 -30.99 32.87
CA GLY A 119 -0.93 -30.98 33.16
C GLY A 119 -0.56 -29.60 33.71
N ASP A 120 0.38 -29.56 34.65
CA ASP A 120 0.85 -28.38 35.39
C ASP A 120 1.58 -27.33 34.51
N ALA A 121 0.93 -26.85 33.44
CA ALA A 121 1.43 -25.76 32.61
C ALA A 121 0.91 -24.41 33.13
N LYS A 122 1.83 -23.52 33.51
CA LYS A 122 1.50 -22.19 34.01
C LYS A 122 1.21 -21.23 32.86
N PRO A 123 0.10 -20.47 32.90
CA PRO A 123 -0.20 -19.48 31.87
C PRO A 123 0.71 -18.25 32.03
N VAL A 124 1.21 -17.76 30.90
CA VAL A 124 1.86 -16.45 30.77
C VAL A 124 0.79 -15.48 30.30
N LEU A 125 0.50 -14.47 31.12
CA LEU A 125 -0.53 -13.48 30.85
C LEU A 125 0.09 -12.18 30.33
N MET A 126 -0.68 -11.41 29.57
CA MET A 126 -0.33 -10.05 29.16
C MET A 126 -0.22 -9.16 30.43
N PRO A 127 0.96 -8.61 30.75
CA PRO A 127 1.13 -7.74 31.91
C PRO A 127 0.53 -6.34 31.65
N GLU A 128 0.31 -5.58 32.72
CA GLU A 128 -0.02 -4.16 32.61
C GLU A 128 1.20 -3.39 32.07
N LEU A 129 1.09 -2.89 30.84
CA LEU A 129 2.15 -2.15 30.13
C LEU A 129 2.02 -0.61 30.31
N GLY A 130 1.31 -0.17 31.34
CA GLY A 130 1.10 1.24 31.70
C GLY A 130 -0.35 1.53 32.12
N GLU A 131 -0.57 2.58 32.92
CA GLU A 131 -1.88 2.92 33.51
C GLU A 131 -3.00 3.21 32.48
N SER A 132 -2.66 3.44 31.21
CA SER A 132 -3.61 3.75 30.14
C SER A 132 -3.64 2.73 28.98
N VAL A 133 -2.97 1.58 29.10
CA VAL A 133 -2.89 0.57 28.03
C VAL A 133 -3.85 -0.57 28.34
N THR A 134 -4.90 -0.73 27.53
CA THR A 134 -5.96 -1.75 27.74
C THR A 134 -5.69 -3.06 27.00
N GLU A 135 -4.85 -3.03 25.96
CA GLU A 135 -4.51 -4.18 25.12
C GLU A 135 -3.13 -4.01 24.47
N GLY A 136 -2.50 -5.13 24.08
CA GLY A 136 -1.24 -5.15 23.35
C GLY A 136 -1.27 -6.14 22.19
N THR A 137 -0.60 -5.81 21.09
CA THR A 137 -0.53 -6.66 19.90
C THR A 137 0.79 -7.41 19.85
N VAL A 138 0.75 -8.73 19.70
CA VAL A 138 1.96 -9.55 19.53
C VAL A 138 2.63 -9.22 18.21
N ILE A 139 3.85 -8.68 18.24
CA ILE A 139 4.65 -8.38 17.04
C ILE A 139 5.34 -9.65 16.57
N ARG A 140 5.96 -10.36 17.51
CA ARG A 140 6.85 -11.48 17.19
C ARG A 140 7.13 -12.37 18.39
N TRP A 141 7.15 -13.69 18.16
CA TRP A 141 7.65 -14.65 19.15
C TRP A 141 9.17 -14.80 19.07
N LEU A 142 9.84 -14.63 20.22
CA LEU A 142 11.28 -14.83 20.36
C LEU A 142 11.63 -16.30 20.65
N LYS A 143 10.65 -17.08 21.14
CA LYS A 143 10.76 -18.51 21.48
C LYS A 143 9.67 -19.33 20.78
N LYS A 144 10.00 -20.56 20.39
CA LYS A 144 9.09 -21.48 19.70
C LYS A 144 8.56 -22.54 20.65
N ILE A 145 7.42 -23.14 20.29
CA ILE A 145 6.86 -24.29 21.03
C ILE A 145 7.92 -25.40 21.08
N GLY A 146 8.25 -25.85 22.30
CA GLY A 146 9.31 -26.82 22.58
C GLY A 146 10.64 -26.20 23.06
N ASP A 147 10.82 -24.87 22.99
CA ASP A 147 12.03 -24.22 23.48
C ASP A 147 12.03 -24.07 25.01
N SER A 148 13.19 -24.27 25.64
CA SER A 148 13.39 -24.02 27.06
C SER A 148 13.63 -22.53 27.33
N VAL A 149 13.01 -22.02 28.41
CA VAL A 149 13.06 -20.61 28.82
C VAL A 149 13.36 -20.52 30.31
N GLN A 150 14.20 -19.57 30.72
CA GLN A 150 14.48 -19.26 32.13
C GLN A 150 13.53 -18.18 32.65
N VAL A 151 13.46 -18.03 33.97
CA VAL A 151 12.76 -16.88 34.60
C VAL A 151 13.42 -15.59 34.11
N ASP A 152 12.60 -14.59 33.81
CA ASP A 152 12.97 -13.26 33.30
C ASP A 152 13.59 -13.25 31.88
N GLU A 153 13.56 -14.36 31.15
CA GLU A 153 14.05 -14.43 29.76
C GLU A 153 12.98 -13.92 28.77
N PRO A 154 13.32 -13.06 27.78
CA PRO A 154 12.35 -12.55 26.80
C PRO A 154 11.66 -13.65 25.97
N LEU A 155 10.34 -13.63 25.93
CA LEU A 155 9.51 -14.63 25.24
C LEU A 155 8.89 -14.11 23.95
N VAL A 156 8.32 -12.91 24.02
CA VAL A 156 7.47 -12.34 22.98
C VAL A 156 7.57 -10.82 23.01
N GLU A 157 7.58 -10.21 21.84
CA GLU A 157 7.61 -8.76 21.65
C GLU A 157 6.18 -8.28 21.36
N VAL A 158 5.73 -7.27 22.11
CA VAL A 158 4.36 -6.76 22.03
C VAL A 158 4.40 -5.25 21.77
N SER A 159 3.60 -4.80 20.81
CA SER A 159 3.40 -3.39 20.48
C SER A 159 2.17 -2.85 21.19
N THR A 160 2.31 -1.68 21.79
CA THR A 160 1.21 -0.89 22.35
C THR A 160 1.09 0.42 21.58
N ASP A 161 0.06 1.21 21.87
CA ASP A 161 -0.13 2.52 21.24
C ASP A 161 1.00 3.53 21.55
N LYS A 162 1.88 3.23 22.51
CA LYS A 162 2.98 4.11 22.94
C LYS A 162 4.39 3.55 22.66
N VAL A 163 4.62 2.27 22.90
CA VAL A 163 5.96 1.65 22.81
C VAL A 163 5.89 0.16 22.54
N ASP A 164 6.95 -0.37 21.92
CA ASP A 164 7.18 -1.81 21.81
C ASP A 164 7.90 -2.29 23.09
N THR A 165 7.42 -3.38 23.68
CA THR A 165 7.95 -3.94 24.93
C THR A 165 8.12 -5.45 24.82
N GLU A 166 9.25 -5.97 25.30
CA GLU A 166 9.49 -7.41 25.42
C GLU A 166 8.87 -7.95 26.72
N ILE A 167 8.06 -9.00 26.61
CA ILE A 167 7.47 -9.68 27.77
C ILE A 167 8.38 -10.84 28.19
N PRO A 168 8.95 -10.79 29.40
CA PRO A 168 9.79 -11.87 29.91
C PRO A 168 8.96 -13.03 30.48
N SER A 169 9.60 -14.20 30.59
CA SER A 169 8.98 -15.38 31.17
C SER A 169 8.84 -15.28 32.71
N PRO A 170 7.63 -15.45 33.27
CA PRO A 170 7.44 -15.43 34.73
C PRO A 170 7.98 -16.70 35.42
N VAL A 171 8.22 -17.78 34.67
CA VAL A 171 8.68 -19.08 35.19
C VAL A 171 9.68 -19.76 34.25
N ALA A 172 10.60 -20.56 34.81
CA ALA A 172 11.46 -21.42 34.01
C ALA A 172 10.72 -22.69 33.58
N GLY A 173 10.83 -23.09 32.32
CA GLY A 173 10.18 -24.27 31.77
C GLY A 173 10.32 -24.41 30.25
N VAL A 174 9.45 -25.20 29.63
CA VAL A 174 9.37 -25.35 28.17
C VAL A 174 8.09 -24.70 27.66
N LEU A 175 8.17 -23.97 26.54
CA LEU A 175 6.98 -23.39 25.90
C LEU A 175 6.10 -24.51 25.33
N VAL A 176 4.95 -24.78 25.94
CA VAL A 176 4.08 -25.91 25.59
C VAL A 176 3.06 -25.53 24.52
N SER A 177 2.51 -24.32 24.58
CA SER A 177 1.56 -23.81 23.60
C SER A 177 1.61 -22.29 23.52
N ILE A 178 1.40 -21.76 22.31
CA ILE A 178 1.15 -20.35 22.06
C ILE A 178 -0.37 -20.19 21.90
N SER A 179 -0.96 -19.36 22.75
CA SER A 179 -2.41 -19.08 22.76
C SER A 179 -2.74 -17.81 21.96
N ALA A 180 -1.76 -16.92 21.77
CA ALA A 180 -1.85 -15.72 20.94
C ALA A 180 -0.80 -15.75 19.83
N ASP A 181 -1.24 -15.94 18.58
CA ASP A 181 -0.36 -15.91 17.41
C ASP A 181 0.24 -14.52 17.16
N GLU A 182 1.26 -14.46 16.31
CA GLU A 182 1.78 -13.17 15.80
C GLU A 182 0.64 -12.36 15.13
N ASP A 183 0.64 -11.05 15.34
CA ASP A 183 -0.40 -10.08 15.00
C ASP A 183 -1.73 -10.22 15.79
N ALA A 184 -1.81 -11.05 16.83
CA ALA A 184 -2.99 -11.11 17.69
C ALA A 184 -2.98 -9.96 18.72
N THR A 185 -4.11 -9.26 18.83
CA THR A 185 -4.36 -8.29 19.90
C THR A 185 -4.92 -9.02 21.11
N VAL A 186 -4.27 -8.83 22.26
CA VAL A 186 -4.60 -9.51 23.51
C VAL A 186 -4.84 -8.44 24.59
N PRO A 187 -5.99 -8.46 25.29
CA PRO A 187 -6.25 -7.53 26.38
C PRO A 187 -5.29 -7.77 27.54
N VAL A 188 -5.09 -6.76 28.39
CA VAL A 188 -4.34 -6.93 29.65
C VAL A 188 -4.96 -8.07 30.47
N GLY A 189 -4.11 -8.96 30.98
CA GLY A 189 -4.53 -10.19 31.67
C GLY A 189 -4.92 -11.36 30.76
N GLY A 190 -4.94 -11.18 29.44
CA GLY A 190 -5.19 -12.25 28.46
C GLY A 190 -4.03 -13.26 28.36
N GLU A 191 -4.34 -14.52 28.05
CA GLU A 191 -3.34 -15.60 27.98
C GLU A 191 -2.52 -15.52 26.68
N LEU A 192 -1.20 -15.38 26.79
CA LEU A 192 -0.27 -15.34 25.67
C LEU A 192 0.24 -16.74 25.28
N ALA A 193 0.67 -17.51 26.29
CA ALA A 193 1.20 -18.85 26.11
C ALA A 193 1.17 -19.65 27.41
N ARG A 194 1.51 -20.94 27.35
CA ARG A 194 1.68 -21.80 28.52
C ARG A 194 3.08 -22.38 28.60
N ILE A 195 3.64 -22.35 29.81
CA ILE A 195 4.97 -22.88 30.11
C ILE A 195 4.80 -24.03 31.10
N GLY A 196 5.25 -25.21 30.69
CA GLY A 196 5.13 -26.45 31.46
C GLY A 196 6.42 -27.26 31.39
N VAL A 197 6.31 -28.54 31.77
CA VAL A 197 7.44 -29.47 31.70
C VAL A 197 7.41 -30.16 30.33
N ALA A 198 8.55 -30.63 29.81
CA ALA A 198 8.60 -31.30 28.50
C ALA A 198 7.63 -32.49 28.33
N ALA A 199 7.13 -33.05 29.44
CA ALA A 199 6.13 -34.11 29.46
C ALA A 199 4.69 -33.65 29.13
N ASP A 200 4.41 -32.34 29.14
CA ASP A 200 3.10 -31.74 28.86
C ASP A 200 2.87 -31.47 27.35
N ILE A 201 3.88 -31.69 26.51
CA ILE A 201 3.72 -31.67 25.05
C ILE A 201 3.02 -32.97 24.65
N GLY A 202 1.68 -32.95 24.68
CA GLY A 202 0.81 -34.07 24.32
C GLY A 202 1.10 -34.62 22.91
N ALA A 203 1.03 -35.95 22.79
CA ALA A 203 1.37 -36.73 21.62
C ALA A 203 0.76 -36.20 20.30
N ALA A 204 1.63 -35.89 19.34
CA ALA A 204 1.25 -35.56 17.97
C ALA A 204 0.53 -36.74 17.27
N PRO A 205 -0.57 -36.51 16.54
CA PRO A 205 -1.21 -37.55 15.74
C PRO A 205 -0.30 -37.96 14.56
N ALA A 206 -0.09 -39.27 14.42
CA ALA A 206 0.73 -39.87 13.38
C ALA A 206 0.19 -39.58 11.95
N PRO A 207 1.08 -39.34 10.96
CA PRO A 207 0.67 -39.04 9.59
C PRO A 207 0.05 -40.28 8.91
N LYS A 208 -1.13 -40.09 8.32
CA LYS A 208 -1.83 -41.08 7.48
C LYS A 208 -1.17 -41.15 6.09
N PRO A 209 -1.05 -42.33 5.45
CA PRO A 209 -0.21 -42.52 4.26
C PRO A 209 -0.81 -41.90 3.00
N ALA A 210 0.02 -41.24 2.19
CA ALA A 210 -0.33 -40.72 0.87
C ALA A 210 -0.50 -41.85 -0.17
N PRO A 211 -1.44 -41.71 -1.14
CA PRO A 211 -1.63 -42.66 -2.22
C PRO A 211 -0.51 -42.58 -3.28
N LYS A 212 -0.11 -43.75 -3.80
CA LYS A 212 0.90 -43.94 -4.84
C LYS A 212 0.46 -43.35 -6.20
N PRO A 213 1.34 -42.65 -6.95
CA PRO A 213 1.06 -42.29 -8.34
C PRO A 213 1.24 -43.47 -9.30
N VAL A 214 0.35 -43.58 -10.29
CA VAL A 214 0.42 -44.46 -11.46
C VAL A 214 1.32 -43.80 -12.53
N PRO A 215 2.18 -44.54 -13.24
CA PRO A 215 3.14 -43.97 -14.20
C PRO A 215 2.55 -43.80 -15.61
N GLU A 216 2.86 -42.68 -16.27
CA GLU A 216 2.67 -42.45 -17.72
C GLU A 216 3.99 -41.92 -18.35
N PRO A 217 4.17 -42.00 -19.69
CA PRO A 217 5.37 -42.57 -20.29
C PRO A 217 6.38 -41.53 -20.78
N ALA A 218 7.61 -42.02 -20.98
CA ALA A 218 8.80 -41.27 -21.34
C ALA A 218 8.75 -40.54 -22.70
N PRO A 219 9.31 -39.32 -22.79
CA PRO A 219 9.82 -38.76 -24.05
C PRO A 219 11.32 -39.03 -24.25
N THR A 220 11.70 -39.13 -25.51
CA THR A 220 13.03 -39.47 -26.06
C THR A 220 14.10 -38.36 -25.92
N PRO A 221 15.40 -38.69 -25.99
CA PRO A 221 16.50 -37.80 -25.59
C PRO A 221 17.00 -36.91 -26.74
N LYS A 222 17.37 -35.65 -26.41
CA LYS A 222 18.17 -34.77 -27.29
C LYS A 222 19.36 -34.19 -26.52
N ALA A 223 20.50 -34.15 -27.22
CA ALA A 223 21.86 -34.08 -26.72
C ALA A 223 22.32 -32.75 -26.10
N GLU A 224 23.30 -32.91 -25.21
CA GLU A 224 24.07 -31.94 -24.43
C GLU A 224 25.25 -31.34 -25.23
N PRO A 225 25.62 -30.06 -25.02
CA PRO A 225 26.96 -29.55 -25.35
C PRO A 225 27.82 -29.31 -24.10
N ALA A 226 29.09 -29.72 -24.24
CA ALA A 226 30.16 -29.76 -23.23
C ALA A 226 30.70 -28.38 -22.76
N PRO A 227 31.34 -28.33 -21.58
CA PRO A 227 31.82 -27.10 -20.93
C PRO A 227 33.21 -26.62 -21.40
N SER A 228 33.46 -25.31 -21.25
CA SER A 228 34.77 -24.64 -21.47
C SER A 228 35.64 -24.63 -20.21
N PRO A 229 36.98 -24.79 -20.32
CA PRO A 229 37.90 -24.63 -19.19
C PRO A 229 38.50 -23.20 -19.05
N PRO A 230 39.04 -22.86 -17.86
CA PRO A 230 39.25 -21.48 -17.39
C PRO A 230 40.64 -20.88 -17.67
N ALA A 231 40.71 -19.55 -17.47
CA ALA A 231 41.88 -18.69 -17.62
C ALA A 231 42.97 -18.91 -16.54
N ALA A 232 44.24 -18.70 -16.93
CA ALA A 232 45.39 -18.63 -16.04
C ALA A 232 46.10 -17.27 -16.16
N GLN A 233 46.50 -16.73 -15.00
CA GLN A 233 47.23 -15.47 -14.79
C GLN A 233 48.78 -15.71 -14.65
N PRO A 234 49.63 -14.65 -14.58
CA PRO A 234 50.93 -14.56 -15.26
C PRO A 234 52.18 -14.85 -14.40
N ALA A 235 53.35 -14.96 -15.04
CA ALA A 235 54.67 -14.91 -14.38
C ALA A 235 55.77 -14.27 -15.26
N GLY A 236 56.42 -13.22 -14.72
CA GLY A 236 57.88 -13.09 -14.54
C GLY A 236 58.87 -12.89 -15.72
N ALA A 237 59.29 -11.64 -15.88
CA ALA A 237 60.52 -11.00 -16.43
C ALA A 237 61.77 -11.81 -16.89
N ALA A 238 62.44 -11.30 -17.94
CA ALA A 238 63.91 -11.19 -18.06
C ALA A 238 64.36 -10.22 -19.19
N GLU A 239 65.31 -9.33 -18.89
CA GLU A 239 66.01 -8.41 -19.81
C GLU A 239 66.99 -9.16 -20.74
N GLY A 240 67.02 -8.77 -22.01
CA GLY A 240 68.02 -9.16 -23.00
C GLY A 240 67.56 -8.77 -24.40
N ALA A 241 68.19 -7.75 -25.01
CA ALA A 241 67.79 -7.26 -26.33
C ALA A 241 67.83 -8.41 -27.38
N PRO A 242 66.72 -8.69 -28.08
CA PRO A 242 66.63 -9.87 -28.93
C PRO A 242 67.60 -9.77 -30.11
N TYR A 243 68.35 -10.84 -30.37
CA TYR A 243 69.26 -10.93 -31.50
C TYR A 243 68.48 -10.89 -32.83
N VAL A 244 68.63 -9.80 -33.59
CA VAL A 244 67.92 -9.57 -34.87
C VAL A 244 68.87 -9.76 -36.06
N THR A 245 68.44 -10.52 -37.07
CA THR A 245 69.24 -10.74 -38.29
C THR A 245 69.28 -9.49 -39.19
N PRO A 246 70.36 -9.27 -39.98
CA PRO A 246 70.51 -8.06 -40.81
C PRO A 246 69.36 -7.79 -41.79
N LEU A 247 68.72 -8.86 -42.28
CA LEU A 247 67.56 -8.76 -43.16
C LEU A 247 66.33 -8.15 -42.47
N VAL A 248 66.10 -8.48 -41.19
CA VAL A 248 64.97 -7.98 -40.41
C VAL A 248 65.21 -6.51 -40.01
N ARG A 249 66.46 -6.12 -39.73
CA ARG A 249 66.84 -4.72 -39.50
C ARG A 249 66.64 -3.85 -40.75
N LYS A 250 67.05 -4.36 -41.93
CA LYS A 250 66.82 -3.66 -43.21
C LYS A 250 65.33 -3.49 -43.49
N LEU A 251 64.54 -4.56 -43.35
CA LEU A 251 63.09 -4.52 -43.60
C LEU A 251 62.34 -3.58 -42.64
N ALA A 252 62.78 -3.50 -41.38
CA ALA A 252 62.19 -2.61 -40.38
C ALA A 252 62.50 -1.14 -40.68
N SER A 253 63.74 -0.85 -41.12
CA SER A 253 64.10 0.50 -41.55
C SER A 253 63.33 0.95 -42.80
N GLU A 254 63.15 0.07 -43.79
CA GLU A 254 62.39 0.37 -45.02
C GLU A 254 60.90 0.64 -44.75
N ASN A 255 60.33 0.02 -43.72
CA ASN A 255 58.92 0.19 -43.35
C ASN A 255 58.69 1.14 -42.17
N ASN A 256 59.73 1.82 -41.68
CA ASN A 256 59.71 2.69 -40.51
C ASN A 256 59.10 2.02 -39.26
N ILE A 257 59.50 0.78 -38.97
CA ILE A 257 59.05 0.01 -37.81
C ILE A 257 60.14 -0.04 -36.76
N ASP A 258 59.79 0.34 -35.53
CA ASP A 258 60.67 0.21 -34.37
C ASP A 258 60.63 -1.24 -33.86
N LEU A 259 61.79 -1.89 -33.87
CA LEU A 259 61.93 -3.29 -33.50
C LEU A 259 61.80 -3.53 -31.99
N ALA A 260 61.99 -2.50 -31.16
CA ALA A 260 61.82 -2.63 -29.71
C ALA A 260 60.36 -2.92 -29.31
N GLY A 261 59.40 -2.49 -30.14
CA GLY A 261 57.97 -2.71 -29.93
C GLY A 261 57.38 -3.93 -30.66
N VAL A 262 58.21 -4.73 -31.34
CA VAL A 262 57.74 -5.88 -32.12
C VAL A 262 58.04 -7.18 -31.38
N THR A 263 56.99 -7.90 -30.98
CA THR A 263 57.11 -9.22 -30.38
C THR A 263 57.47 -10.27 -31.44
N GLY A 264 58.63 -10.91 -31.29
CA GLY A 264 59.13 -11.90 -32.25
C GLY A 264 58.51 -13.28 -32.05
N THR A 265 58.06 -13.91 -33.14
CA THR A 265 57.41 -15.24 -33.12
C THR A 265 58.37 -16.40 -33.38
N GLY A 266 59.65 -16.12 -33.61
CA GLY A 266 60.67 -17.13 -33.86
C GLY A 266 61.13 -17.87 -32.62
N VAL A 267 61.58 -19.12 -32.79
CA VAL A 267 62.15 -19.97 -31.71
C VAL A 267 63.17 -19.18 -30.90
N GLY A 268 62.90 -19.02 -29.59
CA GLY A 268 63.69 -18.22 -28.66
C GLY A 268 63.34 -16.71 -28.65
N GLY A 269 62.13 -16.31 -29.05
CA GLY A 269 61.68 -14.91 -29.04
C GLY A 269 62.27 -14.03 -30.16
N ARG A 270 62.83 -14.65 -31.21
CA ARG A 270 63.50 -13.92 -32.30
C ARG A 270 62.50 -13.30 -33.26
N ILE A 271 62.73 -12.03 -33.61
CA ILE A 271 61.90 -11.30 -34.59
C ILE A 271 62.20 -11.82 -36.00
N ARG A 272 61.17 -12.29 -36.69
CA ARG A 272 61.24 -12.79 -38.07
C ARG A 272 60.78 -11.73 -39.05
N LYS A 273 61.07 -11.96 -40.34
CA LYS A 273 60.59 -11.10 -41.44
C LYS A 273 59.07 -10.89 -41.40
N GLN A 274 58.33 -11.94 -41.05
CA GLN A 274 56.88 -11.95 -40.99
C GLN A 274 56.34 -10.99 -39.91
N ASP A 275 57.02 -10.91 -38.77
CA ASP A 275 56.62 -10.06 -37.64
C ASP A 275 56.76 -8.57 -37.98
N VAL A 276 57.83 -8.20 -38.69
CA VAL A 276 58.05 -6.82 -39.17
C VAL A 276 57.04 -6.44 -40.26
N LEU A 277 56.70 -7.37 -41.16
CA LEU A 277 55.68 -7.13 -42.18
C LEU A 277 54.28 -7.00 -41.57
N ALA A 278 53.96 -7.82 -40.56
CA ALA A 278 52.71 -7.72 -39.84
C ALA A 278 52.59 -6.37 -39.10
N ALA A 279 53.65 -5.95 -38.40
CA ALA A 279 53.71 -4.64 -37.76
C ALA A 279 53.61 -3.47 -38.76
N ALA A 280 54.22 -3.61 -39.94
CA ALA A 280 54.11 -2.64 -41.03
C ALA A 280 52.68 -2.53 -41.59
N GLU A 281 52.01 -3.66 -41.81
CA GLU A 281 50.60 -3.68 -42.24
C GLU A 281 49.65 -3.13 -41.17
N GLN A 282 49.94 -3.38 -39.90
CA GLN A 282 49.17 -2.82 -38.79
C GLN A 282 49.34 -1.30 -38.68
N LYS A 283 50.57 -0.80 -38.90
CA LYS A 283 50.86 0.64 -38.98
C LYS A 283 50.20 1.31 -40.20
N LYS A 284 50.11 0.61 -41.34
CA LYS A 284 49.37 1.09 -42.52
C LYS A 284 47.86 1.12 -42.29
N ARG A 285 47.29 0.12 -41.61
CA ARG A 285 45.86 0.10 -41.20
C ARG A 285 45.53 1.22 -40.19
N ALA A 286 46.46 1.55 -39.30
CA ALA A 286 46.28 2.64 -38.33
C ALA A 286 46.45 4.05 -38.93
N LYS A 287 46.99 4.18 -40.15
CA LYS A 287 47.26 5.46 -40.82
C LYS A 287 46.44 5.69 -42.09
N ALA A 288 45.49 4.81 -42.40
CA ALA A 288 44.49 5.02 -43.45
C ALA A 288 43.34 5.89 -42.90
N PRO A 289 42.95 6.99 -43.56
CA PRO A 289 41.77 7.74 -43.16
C PRO A 289 40.53 6.85 -43.33
N ALA A 290 39.74 6.72 -42.26
CA ALA A 290 38.52 5.95 -42.27
C ALA A 290 37.57 6.48 -43.36
N PRO A 291 37.03 5.63 -44.24
CA PRO A 291 35.92 6.00 -45.12
C PRO A 291 34.76 6.51 -44.27
N ALA A 292 34.05 7.53 -44.78
CA ALA A 292 32.82 8.03 -44.19
C ALA A 292 31.92 6.86 -43.79
N ALA A 293 31.63 6.77 -42.49
CA ALA A 293 30.74 5.77 -41.95
C ALA A 293 29.40 5.88 -42.67
N GLN A 294 29.08 4.86 -43.47
CA GLN A 294 27.70 4.49 -43.72
C GLN A 294 26.98 4.48 -42.37
N ALA A 295 25.81 5.11 -42.35
CA ALA A 295 24.93 5.19 -41.21
C ALA A 295 24.96 3.88 -40.42
N ALA A 296 25.37 3.96 -39.16
CA ALA A 296 25.25 2.86 -38.23
C ALA A 296 23.82 2.31 -38.35
N ALA A 297 23.71 1.05 -38.76
CA ALA A 297 22.49 0.31 -38.53
C ALA A 297 22.18 0.47 -37.03
N ALA A 298 21.00 1.03 -36.76
CA ALA A 298 20.53 1.27 -35.41
C ALA A 298 20.77 0.01 -34.57
N PRO A 299 21.22 0.13 -33.30
CA PRO A 299 21.28 -1.03 -32.42
C PRO A 299 19.90 -1.69 -32.45
N ALA A 300 19.87 -2.99 -32.78
CA ALA A 300 18.65 -3.78 -32.74
C ALA A 300 17.99 -3.52 -31.36
N PRO A 301 16.68 -3.25 -31.32
CA PRO A 301 16.01 -2.97 -30.07
C PRO A 301 16.33 -4.11 -29.11
N LYS A 302 16.92 -3.78 -27.94
CA LYS A 302 16.98 -4.73 -26.83
C LYS A 302 15.58 -5.29 -26.69
N ALA A 303 15.44 -6.61 -26.83
CA ALA A 303 14.19 -7.28 -26.54
C ALA A 303 13.69 -6.75 -25.19
N PRO A 304 12.43 -6.30 -25.08
CA PRO A 304 11.90 -5.85 -23.81
C PRO A 304 12.16 -6.95 -22.77
N PRO A 305 12.64 -6.60 -21.56
CA PRO A 305 12.84 -7.60 -20.52
C PRO A 305 11.55 -8.41 -20.40
N ALA A 306 11.67 -9.74 -20.44
CA ALA A 306 10.52 -10.61 -20.25
C ALA A 306 9.86 -10.22 -18.91
N PRO A 307 8.54 -10.00 -18.86
CA PRO A 307 7.87 -9.71 -17.60
C PRO A 307 8.06 -10.92 -16.70
N ALA A 308 8.97 -10.82 -15.72
CA ALA A 308 9.03 -11.73 -14.60
C ALA A 308 7.94 -11.27 -13.63
N PRO A 309 6.78 -11.96 -13.55
CA PRO A 309 5.73 -11.51 -12.68
C PRO A 309 6.17 -11.91 -11.27
N ALA A 310 6.67 -10.95 -10.49
CA ALA A 310 7.11 -11.16 -9.11
C ALA A 310 6.03 -11.88 -8.28
N LEU A 311 4.75 -11.69 -8.64
CA LEU A 311 3.58 -12.27 -7.99
C LEU A 311 3.04 -13.55 -8.66
N ALA A 312 3.71 -14.10 -9.68
CA ALA A 312 3.22 -15.30 -10.39
C ALA A 312 2.99 -16.49 -9.45
N HIS A 313 3.85 -16.62 -8.43
CA HIS A 313 3.79 -17.68 -7.43
C HIS A 313 2.54 -17.62 -6.54
N LEU A 314 1.81 -16.49 -6.53
CA LEU A 314 0.59 -16.32 -5.72
C LEU A 314 -0.67 -16.88 -6.40
N ARG A 315 -0.63 -17.23 -7.69
CA ARG A 315 -1.81 -17.72 -8.41
C ARG A 315 -2.36 -18.99 -7.75
N GLY A 316 -3.64 -18.96 -7.38
CA GLY A 316 -4.33 -20.10 -6.73
C GLY A 316 -4.07 -20.21 -5.22
N THR A 317 -3.43 -19.22 -4.60
CA THR A 317 -3.20 -19.18 -3.15
C THR A 317 -4.15 -18.18 -2.47
N THR A 318 -4.44 -18.43 -1.20
CA THR A 318 -5.11 -17.49 -0.30
C THR A 318 -4.15 -17.12 0.82
N GLN A 319 -3.98 -15.83 1.08
CA GLN A 319 -3.10 -15.32 2.13
C GLN A 319 -3.82 -14.24 2.92
N LYS A 320 -3.49 -14.11 4.21
CA LYS A 320 -3.96 -12.99 5.04
C LYS A 320 -3.39 -11.68 4.48
N ALA A 321 -4.22 -10.64 4.38
CA ALA A 321 -3.75 -9.33 3.95
C ALA A 321 -2.79 -8.75 4.99
N SER A 322 -1.69 -8.12 4.55
CA SER A 322 -0.80 -7.39 5.45
C SER A 322 -1.53 -6.27 6.18
N ARG A 323 -1.02 -5.84 7.34
CA ARG A 323 -1.62 -4.76 8.13
C ARG A 323 -1.80 -3.47 7.31
N ILE A 324 -0.78 -3.06 6.55
CA ILE A 324 -0.83 -1.90 5.66
C ILE A 324 -1.94 -2.04 4.61
N ARG A 325 -2.12 -3.24 4.03
CA ARG A 325 -3.21 -3.49 3.06
C ARG A 325 -4.58 -3.39 3.72
N GLN A 326 -4.75 -3.93 4.93
CA GLN A 326 -6.01 -3.83 5.67
C GLN A 326 -6.36 -2.37 6.00
N ILE A 327 -5.39 -1.59 6.48
CA ILE A 327 -5.56 -0.15 6.76
C ILE A 327 -5.95 0.59 5.48
N THR A 328 -5.23 0.34 4.38
CA THR A 328 -5.53 0.96 3.07
C THR A 328 -6.96 0.64 2.64
N ALA A 329 -7.39 -0.62 2.76
CA ALA A 329 -8.74 -1.04 2.36
C ALA A 329 -9.84 -0.35 3.19
N ASN A 330 -9.63 -0.20 4.50
CA ASN A 330 -10.57 0.51 5.36
C ASN A 330 -10.59 2.02 5.05
N LYS A 331 -9.42 2.67 4.99
CA LYS A 331 -9.31 4.12 4.77
C LYS A 331 -9.83 4.58 3.41
N THR A 332 -9.56 3.81 2.36
CA THR A 332 -10.09 4.13 1.02
C THR A 332 -11.60 3.93 0.93
N ARG A 333 -12.16 2.93 1.63
CA ARG A 333 -13.62 2.74 1.74
C ARG A 333 -14.27 3.85 2.55
N GLU A 334 -13.71 4.19 3.72
CA GLU A 334 -14.15 5.31 4.56
C GLU A 334 -14.18 6.61 3.76
N SER A 335 -13.11 6.91 3.00
CA SER A 335 -13.02 8.08 2.13
C SER A 335 -14.18 8.13 1.13
N LEU A 336 -14.45 7.04 0.41
CA LEU A 336 -15.54 6.98 -0.57
C LEU A 336 -16.94 7.11 0.06
N GLN A 337 -17.13 6.57 1.26
CA GLN A 337 -18.41 6.64 1.97
C GLN A 337 -18.66 8.02 2.56
N ALA A 338 -17.61 8.69 3.03
CA ALA A 338 -17.69 9.93 3.78
C ALA A 338 -17.52 11.20 2.93
N THR A 339 -17.28 11.11 1.62
CA THR A 339 -17.04 12.29 0.75
C THR A 339 -17.79 12.20 -0.57
N ALA A 340 -18.22 13.34 -1.13
CA ALA A 340 -18.90 13.39 -2.42
C ALA A 340 -17.89 13.55 -3.57
N GLN A 341 -17.13 12.50 -3.86
CA GLN A 341 -16.01 12.60 -4.81
C GLN A 341 -16.47 12.78 -6.26
N LEU A 342 -16.00 13.84 -6.92
CA LEU A 342 -16.11 14.03 -8.36
C LEU A 342 -14.72 14.23 -8.97
N THR A 343 -14.49 13.71 -10.17
CA THR A 343 -13.23 13.89 -10.90
C THR A 343 -13.42 14.75 -12.13
N GLN A 344 -12.62 15.80 -12.27
CA GLN A 344 -12.53 16.60 -13.49
C GLN A 344 -11.11 16.48 -14.07
N THR A 345 -11.00 16.30 -15.38
CA THR A 345 -9.71 16.08 -16.04
C THR A 345 -9.42 17.19 -17.03
N HIS A 346 -8.21 17.75 -16.99
CA HIS A 346 -7.72 18.68 -18.00
C HIS A 346 -6.55 18.09 -18.76
N GLU A 347 -6.48 18.38 -20.06
CA GLU A 347 -5.33 18.07 -20.91
C GLU A 347 -4.33 19.24 -20.91
N VAL A 348 -3.05 18.95 -20.73
CA VAL A 348 -1.96 19.94 -20.61
C VAL A 348 -0.85 19.65 -21.60
N ASP A 349 -0.42 20.68 -22.35
CA ASP A 349 0.76 20.63 -23.21
C ASP A 349 2.06 20.82 -22.40
N MET A 350 2.75 19.71 -22.17
CA MET A 350 4.02 19.65 -21.45
C MET A 350 5.24 19.89 -22.36
N THR A 351 5.07 20.27 -23.63
CA THR A 351 6.17 20.35 -24.62
C THR A 351 7.29 21.29 -24.16
N LYS A 352 6.95 22.46 -23.61
CA LYS A 352 7.96 23.42 -23.11
C LYS A 352 8.71 22.85 -21.91
N ILE A 353 8.01 22.30 -20.93
CA ILE A 353 8.62 21.65 -19.75
C ILE A 353 9.54 20.49 -20.16
N VAL A 354 9.11 19.67 -21.12
CA VAL A 354 9.94 18.58 -21.66
C VAL A 354 11.22 19.11 -22.29
N GLY A 355 11.14 20.17 -23.11
CA GLY A 355 12.30 20.81 -23.69
C GLY A 355 13.22 21.44 -22.64
N LEU A 356 12.64 22.16 -21.67
CA LEU A 356 13.35 22.82 -20.59
C LEU A 356 14.12 21.82 -19.72
N ARG A 357 13.44 20.77 -19.26
CA ARG A 357 14.06 19.66 -18.51
C ARG A 357 15.18 19.01 -19.30
N ALA A 358 15.01 18.78 -20.60
CA ALA A 358 16.05 18.17 -21.42
C ALA A 358 17.33 19.00 -21.46
N ARG A 359 17.22 20.34 -21.46
CA ARG A 359 18.36 21.27 -21.40
C ARG A 359 18.99 21.32 -20.00
N ALA A 360 18.18 21.37 -18.94
CA ALA A 360 18.66 21.63 -17.58
C ALA A 360 19.10 20.39 -16.79
N LYS A 361 18.58 19.19 -17.10
CA LYS A 361 18.67 18.01 -16.20
C LYS A 361 20.08 17.63 -15.75
N ALA A 362 21.09 17.80 -16.61
CA ALA A 362 22.46 17.42 -16.30
C ALA A 362 23.09 18.39 -15.29
N ALA A 363 23.07 19.69 -15.61
CA ALA A 363 23.57 20.73 -14.72
C ALA A 363 22.80 20.79 -13.39
N PHE A 364 21.48 20.54 -13.43
CA PHE A 364 20.67 20.46 -12.22
C PHE A 364 21.10 19.29 -11.33
N ALA A 365 21.32 18.10 -11.89
CA ALA A 365 21.76 16.94 -11.11
C ALA A 365 23.15 17.16 -10.49
N GLU A 366 24.06 17.80 -11.22
CA GLU A 366 25.37 18.17 -10.72
C GLU A 366 25.30 19.18 -9.56
N ARG A 367 24.42 20.19 -9.66
CA ARG A 367 24.27 21.25 -8.66
C ARG A 367 23.50 20.82 -7.41
N GLU A 368 22.39 20.11 -7.60
CA GLU A 368 21.43 19.81 -6.53
C GLU A 368 21.58 18.41 -5.93
N GLY A 369 22.41 17.54 -6.54
CA GLY A 369 22.61 16.15 -6.10
C GLY A 369 21.43 15.22 -6.35
N VAL A 370 20.37 15.69 -7.01
CA VAL A 370 19.15 14.94 -7.32
C VAL A 370 18.73 15.11 -8.78
N ASN A 371 18.12 14.08 -9.35
CA ASN A 371 17.66 14.14 -10.73
C ASN A 371 16.48 15.11 -10.89
N LEU A 372 16.54 15.98 -11.90
CA LEU A 372 15.39 16.77 -12.30
C LEU A 372 14.34 15.85 -12.95
N THR A 373 13.24 15.57 -12.25
CA THR A 373 12.06 14.85 -12.78
C THR A 373 10.97 15.85 -13.20
N PHE A 374 9.82 15.37 -13.68
CA PHE A 374 8.68 16.25 -13.99
C PHE A 374 7.87 16.64 -12.73
N LEU A 375 7.93 15.82 -11.67
CA LEU A 375 7.09 15.98 -10.49
C LEU A 375 7.29 17.31 -9.74
N PRO A 376 8.52 17.87 -9.61
CA PRO A 376 8.72 19.19 -9.01
C PRO A 376 8.02 20.33 -9.76
N PHE A 377 7.91 20.24 -11.10
CA PHE A 377 7.17 21.25 -11.88
C PHE A 377 5.67 21.19 -11.58
N PHE A 378 5.11 19.98 -11.48
CA PHE A 378 3.71 19.79 -11.06
C PHE A 378 3.50 20.29 -9.63
N ALA A 379 4.34 19.89 -8.68
CA ALA A 379 4.25 20.32 -7.29
C ALA A 379 4.30 21.86 -7.17
N LYS A 380 5.25 22.51 -7.86
CA LYS A 380 5.35 23.97 -7.86
C LYS A 380 4.10 24.64 -8.46
N ALA A 381 3.60 24.15 -9.59
CA ALA A 381 2.38 24.67 -10.20
C ALA A 381 1.13 24.46 -9.33
N VAL A 382 1.04 23.34 -8.62
CA VAL A 382 -0.01 23.05 -7.64
C VAL A 382 0.06 24.01 -6.46
N ILE A 383 1.22 24.19 -5.85
CA ILE A 383 1.42 25.15 -4.74
C ILE A 383 1.01 26.55 -5.15
N ASP A 384 1.50 27.02 -6.31
CA ASP A 384 1.15 28.36 -6.81
C ASP A 384 -0.37 28.50 -7.01
N ALA A 385 -1.04 27.44 -7.47
CA ALA A 385 -2.49 27.43 -7.65
C ALA A 385 -3.25 27.35 -6.31
N LEU A 386 -2.79 26.57 -5.33
CA LEU A 386 -3.46 26.45 -4.01
C LEU A 386 -3.53 27.80 -3.30
N LYS A 387 -2.47 28.61 -3.40
CA LYS A 387 -2.44 29.99 -2.86
C LYS A 387 -3.47 30.93 -3.50
N ILE A 388 -3.88 30.65 -4.75
CA ILE A 388 -4.87 31.44 -5.49
C ILE A 388 -6.29 30.91 -5.25
N HIS A 389 -6.44 29.61 -5.00
CA HIS A 389 -7.71 28.91 -4.83
C HIS A 389 -7.80 28.25 -3.44
N PRO A 390 -7.97 29.04 -2.37
CA PRO A 390 -7.86 28.54 -0.99
C PRO A 390 -8.94 27.51 -0.62
N ASN A 391 -10.09 27.50 -1.30
CA ASN A 391 -11.12 26.47 -1.12
C ASN A 391 -10.68 25.07 -1.58
N ILE A 392 -9.66 24.97 -2.44
CA ILE A 392 -9.05 23.69 -2.82
C ILE A 392 -8.11 23.20 -1.70
N ASN A 393 -7.44 24.13 -1.01
CA ASN A 393 -6.60 23.87 0.15
C ASN A 393 -7.40 24.01 1.46
N ALA A 394 -8.49 23.27 1.57
CA ALA A 394 -9.40 23.33 2.71
C ALA A 394 -9.99 21.95 3.02
N SER A 395 -10.68 21.84 4.15
CA SER A 395 -11.43 20.65 4.55
C SER A 395 -12.82 21.02 5.04
N TYR A 396 -13.79 20.15 4.76
CA TYR A 396 -15.14 20.24 5.30
C TYR A 396 -15.33 19.21 6.41
N ASN A 397 -15.73 19.67 7.59
CA ASN A 397 -16.14 18.81 8.69
C ASN A 397 -17.67 18.72 8.70
N GLU A 398 -18.21 17.53 8.46
CA GLU A 398 -19.66 17.33 8.38
C GLU A 398 -20.34 17.40 9.75
N ASP A 399 -19.67 16.97 10.82
CA ASP A 399 -20.20 16.97 12.18
C ASP A 399 -20.34 18.40 12.71
N THR A 400 -19.28 19.20 12.56
CA THR A 400 -19.30 20.60 13.01
C THR A 400 -19.92 21.55 11.99
N LYS A 401 -20.08 21.10 10.73
CA LYS A 401 -20.55 21.91 9.59
C LYS A 401 -19.63 23.09 9.29
N GLU A 402 -18.35 22.95 9.60
CA GLU A 402 -17.34 24.00 9.43
C GLU A 402 -16.42 23.69 8.25
N ILE A 403 -15.97 24.76 7.60
CA ILE A 403 -14.90 24.71 6.60
C ILE A 403 -13.64 25.25 7.24
N THR A 404 -12.57 24.44 7.23
CA THR A 404 -11.23 24.89 7.61
C THR A 404 -10.44 25.21 6.36
N TYR A 405 -10.04 26.47 6.21
CA TYR A 405 -9.10 26.90 5.17
C TYR A 405 -7.69 26.89 5.74
N TYR A 406 -6.78 26.14 5.13
CA TYR A 406 -5.42 26.03 5.62
C TYR A 406 -4.59 27.26 5.20
N ASP A 407 -3.70 27.71 6.08
CA ASP A 407 -2.80 28.86 5.88
C ASP A 407 -1.43 28.47 5.30
N ALA A 408 -1.19 27.17 5.11
CA ALA A 408 0.00 26.61 4.50
C ALA A 408 -0.31 25.44 3.55
N GLU A 409 0.59 25.17 2.60
CA GLU A 409 0.51 24.01 1.71
C GLU A 409 1.41 22.88 2.20
N HIS A 410 0.81 21.82 2.77
CA HIS A 410 1.49 20.58 3.13
C HIS A 410 1.17 19.52 2.08
N LEU A 411 2.15 19.18 1.23
CA LEU A 411 1.91 18.31 0.08
C LEU A 411 2.17 16.84 0.39
N GLY A 412 1.13 16.02 0.33
CA GLY A 412 1.21 14.57 0.28
C GLY A 412 1.68 14.07 -1.09
N PHE A 413 2.44 12.97 -1.10
CA PHE A 413 2.84 12.27 -2.31
C PHE A 413 2.57 10.78 -2.18
N ALA A 414 1.83 10.22 -3.12
CA ALA A 414 1.62 8.78 -3.19
C ALA A 414 2.90 8.08 -3.66
N VAL A 415 3.52 7.25 -2.80
CA VAL A 415 4.75 6.50 -3.06
C VAL A 415 4.45 5.00 -3.04
N ASP A 416 4.70 4.36 -4.17
CA ASP A 416 4.64 2.90 -4.31
C ASP A 416 5.86 2.25 -3.64
N THR A 417 5.59 1.31 -2.73
CA THR A 417 6.58 0.54 -1.96
C THR A 417 6.24 -0.94 -2.00
N GLU A 418 7.19 -1.81 -1.66
CA GLU A 418 6.97 -3.26 -1.63
C GLU A 418 5.88 -3.68 -0.63
N GLN A 419 5.68 -2.90 0.44
CA GLN A 419 4.68 -3.16 1.48
C GLN A 419 3.28 -2.65 1.11
N GLY A 420 3.18 -1.80 0.09
CA GLY A 420 1.95 -1.13 -0.34
C GLY A 420 2.16 0.35 -0.64
N LEU A 421 1.05 1.05 -0.86
CA LEU A 421 1.06 2.48 -1.12
C LEU A 421 1.18 3.25 0.20
N LEU A 422 2.15 4.15 0.28
CA LEU A 422 2.27 5.12 1.37
C LEU A 422 2.02 6.52 0.82
N SER A 423 1.50 7.43 1.65
CA SER A 423 1.24 8.83 1.26
C SER A 423 1.96 9.81 2.18
N PRO A 424 3.30 9.82 2.20
CA PRO A 424 4.05 10.75 3.05
C PRO A 424 3.87 12.21 2.63
N VAL A 425 4.07 13.12 3.58
CA VAL A 425 3.78 14.55 3.48
C VAL A 425 5.07 15.36 3.60
N ILE A 426 5.26 16.28 2.66
CA ILE A 426 6.25 17.35 2.76
C ILE A 426 5.54 18.54 3.40
N HIS A 427 5.85 18.78 4.68
CA HIS A 427 5.35 19.94 5.41
C HIS A 427 5.97 21.25 4.89
N ASP A 428 5.19 22.33 4.94
CA ASP A 428 5.60 23.67 4.50
C ASP A 428 6.14 23.69 3.05
N ALA A 429 5.60 22.81 2.20
CA ALA A 429 6.00 22.71 0.80
C ALA A 429 5.75 24.02 0.05
N GLY A 430 4.79 24.82 0.52
CA GLY A 430 4.45 26.16 0.03
C GLY A 430 5.62 27.13 -0.09
N ASP A 431 6.66 26.97 0.73
CA ASP A 431 7.82 27.86 0.79
C ASP A 431 9.03 27.35 0.00
N LEU A 432 8.95 26.13 -0.53
CA LEU A 432 10.05 25.51 -1.23
C LEU A 432 10.18 26.02 -2.67
N SER A 433 11.44 26.26 -3.08
CA SER A 433 11.79 26.48 -4.49
C SER A 433 11.64 25.18 -5.29
N LEU A 434 11.68 25.27 -6.63
CA LEU A 434 11.67 24.08 -7.50
C LEU A 434 12.78 23.07 -7.12
N ALA A 435 13.98 23.57 -6.79
CA ALA A 435 15.10 22.75 -6.35
C ALA A 435 14.87 22.15 -4.95
N GLY A 436 14.29 22.94 -4.04
CA GLY A 436 13.87 22.46 -2.71
C GLY A 436 12.86 21.32 -2.81
N LEU A 437 11.81 21.50 -3.63
CA LEU A 437 10.82 20.46 -3.92
C LEU A 437 11.45 19.21 -4.53
N ALA A 438 12.37 19.36 -5.49
CA ALA A 438 13.05 18.22 -6.09
C ALA A 438 13.83 17.38 -5.06
N ARG A 439 14.55 18.04 -4.14
CA ARG A 439 15.26 17.35 -3.06
C ARG A 439 14.31 16.70 -2.07
N ALA A 440 13.31 17.44 -1.59
CA ALA A 440 12.36 16.94 -0.60
C ALA A 440 11.56 15.74 -1.12
N ILE A 441 11.09 15.80 -2.38
CA ILE A 441 10.41 14.68 -3.04
C ILE A 441 11.34 13.47 -3.19
N ALA A 442 12.60 13.68 -3.57
CA ALA A 442 13.56 12.59 -3.72
C ALA A 442 13.87 11.91 -2.37
N ASP A 443 14.09 12.71 -1.33
CA ASP A 443 14.36 12.24 0.03
C ASP A 443 13.18 11.45 0.61
N ILE A 444 11.98 12.05 0.62
CA ILE A 444 10.81 11.42 1.23
C ILE A 444 10.41 10.13 0.49
N ALA A 445 10.56 10.09 -0.84
CA ALA A 445 10.32 8.88 -1.63
C ALA A 445 11.38 7.79 -1.37
N ALA A 446 12.63 8.16 -1.11
CA ALA A 446 13.66 7.20 -0.73
C ALA A 446 13.36 6.60 0.64
N ARG A 447 13.02 7.45 1.62
CA ARG A 447 12.70 7.04 2.99
C ARG A 447 11.42 6.22 3.09
N ALA A 448 10.40 6.55 2.28
CA ALA A 448 9.20 5.71 2.15
C ALA A 448 9.54 4.29 1.69
N ARG A 449 10.37 4.14 0.66
CA ARG A 449 10.77 2.81 0.16
C ARG A 449 11.69 2.06 1.11
N SER A 450 12.49 2.76 1.90
CA SER A 450 13.41 2.14 2.86
C SER A 450 12.80 1.93 4.25
N GLY A 451 11.52 2.29 4.47
CA GLY A 451 10.87 2.19 5.78
C GLY A 451 11.37 3.19 6.84
N ASN A 452 12.00 4.29 6.43
CA ASN A 452 12.61 5.30 7.32
C ASN A 452 11.81 6.62 7.35
N LEU A 453 10.49 6.55 7.17
CA LEU A 453 9.61 7.70 7.36
C LEU A 453 9.45 7.96 8.84
N LYS A 454 9.34 9.24 9.19
CA LYS A 454 8.98 9.65 10.54
C LYS A 454 7.45 9.65 10.69
N PRO A 455 6.91 9.45 11.92
CA PRO A 455 5.47 9.44 12.13
C PRO A 455 4.76 10.73 11.70
N ASP A 456 5.38 11.90 11.91
CA ASP A 456 4.84 13.21 11.53
C ASP A 456 4.71 13.39 10.02
N GLU A 457 5.49 12.63 9.23
CA GLU A 457 5.46 12.68 7.76
C GLU A 457 4.34 11.82 7.17
N LEU A 458 3.55 11.12 7.97
CA LEU A 458 2.40 10.33 7.50
C LEU A 458 1.05 11.02 7.72
N SER A 459 1.06 12.26 8.22
CA SER A 459 -0.14 13.02 8.59
C SER A 459 0.02 14.51 8.30
N GLY A 460 -1.07 15.27 8.44
CA GLY A 460 -1.05 16.74 8.30
C GLY A 460 -0.95 17.28 6.86
N GLY A 461 -1.04 16.42 5.84
CA GLY A 461 -1.12 16.88 4.46
C GLY A 461 -2.44 17.60 4.20
N THR A 462 -2.40 18.70 3.45
CA THR A 462 -3.57 19.50 3.06
C THR A 462 -4.00 19.24 1.62
N PHE A 463 -3.09 18.75 0.78
CA PHE A 463 -3.34 18.36 -0.60
C PHE A 463 -2.40 17.23 -1.02
N THR A 464 -2.83 16.31 -1.89
CA THR A 464 -1.99 15.20 -2.35
C THR A 464 -1.80 15.19 -3.86
N ILE A 465 -0.57 14.88 -4.29
CA ILE A 465 -0.24 14.58 -5.69
C ILE A 465 0.07 13.10 -5.83
N THR A 466 -0.61 12.42 -6.77
CA THR A 466 -0.33 11.02 -7.11
C THR A 466 0.19 10.90 -8.54
N ASN A 467 1.37 10.31 -8.70
CA ASN A 467 1.99 10.16 -10.03
C ASN A 467 1.75 8.75 -10.59
N ILE A 468 0.67 8.60 -11.34
CA ILE A 468 0.32 7.37 -12.05
C ILE A 468 1.04 7.23 -13.40
N GLY A 469 1.53 8.35 -13.95
CA GLY A 469 2.16 8.40 -15.26
C GLY A 469 3.46 7.62 -15.37
N SER A 470 4.18 7.40 -14.26
CA SER A 470 5.38 6.56 -14.25
C SER A 470 5.11 5.09 -14.59
N GLN A 471 3.86 4.63 -14.41
CA GLN A 471 3.42 3.29 -14.79
C GLN A 471 2.66 3.28 -16.13
N GLY A 472 2.64 4.41 -16.86
CA GLY A 472 2.05 4.52 -18.20
C GLY A 472 0.54 4.82 -18.22
N ALA A 473 -0.10 5.01 -17.06
CA ALA A 473 -1.51 5.40 -17.00
C ALA A 473 -1.71 6.81 -17.59
N LEU A 474 -2.71 6.99 -18.45
CA LEU A 474 -3.03 8.30 -19.02
C LEU A 474 -3.76 9.18 -18.02
N PHE A 475 -4.74 8.61 -17.32
CA PHE A 475 -5.48 9.22 -16.21
C PHE A 475 -6.13 8.09 -15.39
N ASP A 476 -6.45 8.38 -14.14
CA ASP A 476 -7.30 7.61 -13.25
C ASP A 476 -8.23 8.56 -12.49
N THR A 477 -9.02 8.03 -11.57
CA THR A 477 -9.83 8.82 -10.63
C THR A 477 -9.29 8.56 -9.23
N PRO A 478 -8.36 9.40 -8.74
CA PRO A 478 -7.78 9.20 -7.42
C PRO A 478 -8.83 9.18 -6.31
N ILE A 479 -8.63 8.36 -5.28
CA ILE A 479 -9.51 8.36 -4.09
C ILE A 479 -8.91 9.33 -3.08
N LEU A 480 -9.72 10.26 -2.57
CA LEU A 480 -9.27 11.28 -1.61
C LEU A 480 -8.66 10.67 -0.35
N VAL A 481 -7.83 11.47 0.33
CA VAL A 481 -7.27 11.17 1.65
C VAL A 481 -7.82 12.19 2.65
N PRO A 482 -9.03 11.98 3.22
CA PRO A 482 -9.59 12.88 4.22
C PRO A 482 -8.62 13.15 5.37
N PRO A 483 -8.58 14.37 5.92
CA PRO A 483 -9.53 15.47 5.70
C PRO A 483 -9.29 16.31 4.42
N GLN A 484 -8.32 15.95 3.58
CA GLN A 484 -8.04 16.70 2.35
C GLN A 484 -9.23 16.66 1.39
N ALA A 485 -9.64 17.83 0.90
CA ALA A 485 -10.77 17.94 -0.01
C ALA A 485 -10.41 17.68 -1.49
N ALA A 486 -9.13 17.58 -1.85
CA ALA A 486 -8.73 17.37 -3.24
C ALA A 486 -7.40 16.61 -3.39
N MET A 487 -7.28 15.89 -4.50
CA MET A 487 -6.07 15.15 -4.90
C MET A 487 -5.87 15.24 -6.41
N LEU A 488 -4.64 15.55 -6.85
CA LEU A 488 -4.28 15.64 -8.26
C LEU A 488 -3.51 14.40 -8.72
N GLY A 489 -4.02 13.73 -9.76
CA GLY A 489 -3.27 12.72 -10.50
C GLY A 489 -2.42 13.35 -11.61
N THR A 490 -1.19 12.86 -11.80
CA THR A 490 -0.35 13.23 -12.95
C THR A 490 -0.21 12.04 -13.90
N GLY A 491 -0.85 12.15 -15.06
CA GLY A 491 -0.83 11.14 -16.11
C GLY A 491 0.50 11.03 -16.87
N ALA A 492 0.64 9.99 -17.68
CA ALA A 492 1.81 9.76 -18.51
C ALA A 492 1.97 10.89 -19.55
N ILE A 493 3.19 11.41 -19.67
CA ILE A 493 3.54 12.39 -20.70
C ILE A 493 3.81 11.65 -22.02
N VAL A 494 2.89 11.76 -22.97
CA VAL A 494 2.94 11.02 -24.24
C VAL A 494 2.93 11.97 -25.44
N LYS A 495 3.53 11.52 -26.57
CA LYS A 495 3.48 12.29 -27.81
C LYS A 495 2.12 12.14 -28.48
N ARG A 496 1.53 13.27 -28.89
CA ARG A 496 0.23 13.35 -29.58
C ARG A 496 0.26 14.39 -30.70
N PRO A 497 -0.38 14.15 -31.86
CA PRO A 497 -0.65 15.21 -32.82
C PRO A 497 -1.66 16.19 -32.22
N ARG A 498 -1.40 17.49 -32.32
CA ARG A 498 -2.27 18.54 -31.80
C ARG A 498 -2.29 19.73 -32.75
N VAL A 499 -3.41 20.44 -32.78
CA VAL A 499 -3.48 21.75 -33.44
C VAL A 499 -2.64 22.74 -32.64
N VAL A 500 -1.77 23.45 -33.34
CA VAL A 500 -0.89 24.49 -32.84
C VAL A 500 -1.29 25.77 -33.52
N VAL A 501 -1.58 26.78 -32.72
CA VAL A 501 -1.86 28.14 -33.18
C VAL A 501 -0.58 28.96 -33.00
N ASP A 502 -0.10 29.57 -34.08
CA ASP A 502 1.04 30.49 -34.01
C ASP A 502 0.62 31.90 -33.51
N ALA A 503 1.59 32.80 -33.34
CA ALA A 503 1.33 34.16 -32.86
C ALA A 503 0.46 34.99 -33.83
N SER A 504 0.35 34.58 -35.10
CA SER A 504 -0.49 35.22 -36.11
C SER A 504 -1.88 34.57 -36.23
N GLY A 505 -2.17 33.54 -35.42
CA GLY A 505 -3.43 32.80 -35.45
C GLY A 505 -3.49 31.67 -36.48
N ASN A 506 -2.38 31.35 -37.17
CA ASN A 506 -2.39 30.26 -38.14
C ASN A 506 -2.37 28.89 -37.43
N GLU A 507 -3.18 27.96 -37.93
CA GLU A 507 -3.29 26.61 -37.40
C GLU A 507 -2.38 25.63 -38.16
N SER A 508 -1.69 24.78 -37.43
CA SER A 508 -0.90 23.67 -37.98
C SER A 508 -0.98 22.44 -37.07
N ILE A 509 -0.77 21.24 -37.63
CA ILE A 509 -0.68 20.02 -36.81
C ILE A 509 0.79 19.82 -36.40
N GLY A 510 1.04 19.78 -35.10
CA GLY A 510 2.36 19.53 -34.51
C GLY A 510 2.36 18.39 -33.52
N VAL A 511 3.52 17.74 -33.33
CA VAL A 511 3.69 16.72 -32.30
C VAL A 511 3.97 17.38 -30.96
N ARG A 512 3.07 17.19 -29.99
CA ARG A 512 3.16 17.74 -28.63
C ARG A 512 3.38 16.65 -27.59
N SER A 513 4.09 16.99 -26.52
CA SER A 513 4.11 16.18 -25.30
C SER A 513 2.90 16.56 -24.47
N VAL A 514 1.99 15.63 -24.23
CA VAL A 514 0.70 15.89 -23.58
C VAL A 514 0.56 15.04 -22.33
N CYS A 515 -0.04 15.60 -21.30
CA CYS A 515 -0.37 14.95 -20.03
C CYS A 515 -1.86 15.22 -19.70
N TYR A 516 -2.52 14.27 -19.03
CA TYR A 516 -3.83 14.52 -18.42
C TYR A 516 -3.66 14.69 -16.91
N LEU A 517 -4.39 15.66 -16.37
CA LEU A 517 -4.43 16.00 -14.95
C LEU A 517 -5.85 15.77 -14.41
N PRO A 518 -6.19 14.54 -13.98
CA PRO A 518 -7.40 14.30 -13.21
C PRO A 518 -7.28 14.91 -11.81
N LEU A 519 -8.21 15.78 -11.44
CA LEU A 519 -8.40 16.26 -10.08
C LEU A 519 -9.65 15.61 -9.51
N THR A 520 -9.50 14.81 -8.47
CA THR A 520 -10.63 14.39 -7.65
C THR A 520 -10.81 15.38 -6.52
N TYR A 521 -12.05 15.76 -6.23
CA TYR A 521 -12.38 16.71 -5.18
C TYR A 521 -13.69 16.32 -4.48
N ASP A 522 -13.84 16.76 -3.24
CA ASP A 522 -15.07 16.61 -2.46
C ASP A 522 -16.06 17.70 -2.86
N HIS A 523 -17.12 17.30 -3.56
CA HIS A 523 -18.14 18.21 -4.08
C HIS A 523 -19.00 18.87 -3.00
N ARG A 524 -18.87 18.46 -1.74
CA ARG A 524 -19.47 19.19 -0.61
C ARG A 524 -18.80 20.55 -0.36
N LEU A 525 -17.52 20.67 -0.71
CA LEU A 525 -16.71 21.88 -0.50
C LEU A 525 -16.35 22.58 -1.81
N ILE A 526 -16.05 21.81 -2.85
CA ILE A 526 -15.48 22.32 -4.11
C ILE A 526 -16.49 22.12 -5.22
N ASP A 527 -16.95 23.21 -5.82
CA ASP A 527 -17.81 23.15 -7.00
C ASP A 527 -17.01 22.87 -8.27
N GLY A 528 -17.66 22.30 -9.28
CA GLY A 528 -17.01 22.01 -10.57
C GLY A 528 -16.42 23.23 -11.28
N ALA A 529 -16.93 24.44 -11.01
CA ALA A 529 -16.34 25.68 -11.52
C ALA A 529 -15.03 26.02 -10.81
N ASP A 530 -14.92 25.75 -9.51
CA ASP A 530 -13.71 25.99 -8.73
C ASP A 530 -12.60 25.01 -9.13
N ALA A 531 -12.95 23.72 -9.24
CA ALA A 531 -12.06 22.69 -9.78
C ALA A 531 -11.53 23.07 -11.18
N GLY A 532 -12.42 23.57 -12.05
CA GLY A 532 -12.05 24.00 -13.40
C GLY A 532 -11.10 25.20 -13.41
N ARG A 533 -11.34 26.20 -12.55
CA ARG A 533 -10.45 27.37 -12.41
C ARG A 533 -9.08 26.98 -11.83
N PHE A 534 -9.05 26.07 -10.85
CA PHE A 534 -7.81 25.53 -10.28
C PHE A 534 -6.99 24.78 -11.33
N LEU A 535 -7.59 23.82 -12.04
CA LEU A 535 -6.92 23.07 -13.11
C LEU A 535 -6.46 23.98 -14.27
N THR A 536 -7.25 24.99 -14.64
CA THR A 536 -6.86 25.98 -15.65
C THR A 536 -5.64 26.78 -15.21
N THR A 537 -5.55 27.14 -13.92
CA THR A 537 -4.39 27.84 -13.36
C THR A 537 -3.12 26.98 -13.45
N ILE A 538 -3.21 25.70 -13.06
CA ILE A 538 -2.10 24.74 -13.19
C ILE A 538 -1.70 24.56 -14.66
N LYS A 539 -2.70 24.37 -15.55
CA LYS A 539 -2.49 24.23 -16.99
C LYS A 539 -1.72 25.41 -17.55
N HIS A 540 -2.15 26.65 -17.26
CA HIS A 540 -1.47 27.85 -17.73
C HIS A 540 -0.03 27.92 -17.21
N ARG A 541 0.19 27.66 -15.91
CA ARG A 541 1.54 27.69 -15.31
C ARG A 541 2.50 26.70 -15.99
N LEU A 542 2.02 25.49 -16.28
CA LEU A 542 2.82 24.45 -16.94
C LEU A 542 3.04 24.73 -18.44
N GLU A 543 2.02 25.21 -19.16
CA GLU A 543 2.08 25.53 -20.60
C GLU A 543 2.87 26.80 -20.91
N GLU A 544 2.90 27.76 -19.98
CA GLU A 544 3.77 28.92 -20.04
C GLU A 544 5.25 28.46 -20.05
N GLY A 545 5.58 27.52 -19.15
CA GLY A 545 6.90 26.89 -19.07
C GLY A 545 7.98 27.79 -18.48
N ALA A 546 7.61 28.93 -17.88
CA ALA A 546 8.52 29.91 -17.29
C ALA A 546 9.11 29.42 -15.96
N PHE A 547 10.09 28.51 -16.06
CA PHE A 547 10.86 27.94 -14.95
C PHE A 547 12.38 28.06 -15.17
N GLU A 548 12.82 28.84 -16.17
CA GLU A 548 14.23 29.05 -16.49
C GLU A 548 15.01 29.58 -15.29
N ALA A 549 14.46 30.59 -14.61
CA ALA A 549 15.07 31.19 -13.43
C ALA A 549 15.28 30.16 -12.30
N ASP A 550 14.30 29.29 -12.06
CA ASP A 550 14.38 28.22 -11.06
C ASP A 550 15.46 27.17 -11.38
N LEU A 551 15.84 27.06 -12.66
CA LEU A 551 16.82 26.11 -13.17
C LEU A 551 18.21 26.73 -13.36
N GLY A 552 18.33 28.05 -13.26
CA GLY A 552 19.56 28.79 -13.54
C GLY A 552 19.89 28.85 -15.04
N LEU A 553 18.87 29.00 -15.88
CA LEU A 553 18.97 29.11 -17.34
C LEU A 553 18.72 30.53 -17.86
#